data_AF-A0A933IBI5-F1
#
_entry.id   AF-A0A933IBI5-F1
#
_cell.length_a   1.000
_cell.length_b   1.000
_cell.length_c   1.000
_cell.angle_alpha   90.00
_cell.angle_beta   90.00
_cell.angle_gamma   90.00
#
_symmetry.space_group_name_H-M   'P 1'
#
loop_
_entity.id
_entity.type
_entity.pdbx_description
1 polymer ?
#
loop_
_entity_poly.entity_id
_entity_poly.type
_entity_poly.pdbx_seq_one_letter_code
_entity_poly.pdbx_strand_id
1 'polypeptide(L)'
;MTIDTDESNIKHTILDIFQRYAPEAPEDTIRKIEQTAGLKLEAATPENVEPFLEAMRVELSKSMEDWKTRFVTGVLRQMINKRPRA
;
A
#
# COMPACT_ATOMS: atom_id res chain seq x y z
N MET A 1 -3.84 14.42 -18.75
CA MET A 1 -3.55 12.98 -18.61
C MET A 1 -4.25 12.53 -17.34
N THR A 2 -5.48 12.05 -17.50
CA THR A 2 -6.32 11.59 -16.39
C THR A 2 -5.75 10.25 -15.96
N ILE A 3 -5.16 10.18 -14.76
CA ILE A 3 -4.90 8.89 -14.14
C ILE A 3 -6.26 8.48 -13.61
N ASP A 4 -7.01 7.73 -14.41
CA ASP A 4 -8.15 6.99 -13.91
C ASP A 4 -7.58 6.03 -12.86
N THR A 5 -7.88 6.33 -11.59
CA THR A 5 -7.59 5.44 -10.48
C THR A 5 -8.64 4.33 -10.49
N ASP A 6 -8.77 3.63 -11.63
CA ASP A 6 -9.49 2.37 -11.73
C ASP A 6 -8.86 1.39 -10.74
N GLU A 7 -9.63 0.47 -10.17
CA GLU A 7 -9.17 -0.49 -9.15
C GLU A 7 -7.89 -1.25 -9.56
N SER A 8 -7.65 -1.40 -10.87
CA SER A 8 -6.38 -1.92 -11.43
C SER A 8 -5.13 -1.11 -11.04
N ASN A 9 -5.25 0.16 -10.68
CA ASN A 9 -4.16 1.07 -10.38
C ASN A 9 -3.66 0.95 -8.92
N ILE A 10 -4.50 0.49 -7.98
CA ILE A 10 -4.13 0.38 -6.55
C ILE A 10 -3.11 -0.74 -6.34
N LYS A 11 -3.37 -1.93 -6.88
CA LYS A 11 -2.44 -3.07 -6.81
C LYS A 11 -1.08 -2.68 -7.37
N HIS A 12 -1.05 -2.09 -8.56
CA HIS A 12 0.18 -1.65 -9.20
C HIS A 12 0.89 -0.58 -8.36
N THR A 13 0.17 0.41 -7.85
CA THR A 13 0.76 1.47 -7.01
C THR A 13 1.39 0.90 -5.73
N ILE A 14 0.69 -0.01 -5.05
CA ILE A 14 1.20 -0.68 -3.84
C ILE A 14 2.47 -1.46 -4.17
N LEU A 15 2.45 -2.28 -5.23
CA LEU A 15 3.62 -3.09 -5.62
C LEU A 15 4.81 -2.22 -6.06
N ASP A 16 4.58 -1.18 -6.86
CA ASP A 16 5.64 -0.26 -7.31
C ASP A 16 6.31 0.44 -6.12
N ILE A 17 5.51 0.93 -5.17
CA ILE A 17 6.05 1.57 -3.97
C ILE A 17 6.77 0.56 -3.09
N PHE A 18 6.23 -0.65 -2.96
CA PHE A 18 6.87 -1.72 -2.20
C PHE A 18 8.26 -2.05 -2.79
N GLN A 19 8.36 -2.23 -4.10
CA GLN A 19 9.62 -2.52 -4.78
C GLN A 19 10.64 -1.37 -4.68
N ARG A 20 10.18 -0.12 -4.79
CA ARG A 20 11.09 1.05 -4.81
C ARG A 20 11.57 1.46 -3.43
N TYR A 21 10.71 1.34 -2.42
CA TYR A 21 10.96 1.94 -1.10
C TYR A 21 11.07 0.91 0.03
N ALA A 22 10.66 -0.34 -0.21
CA ALA A 22 10.84 -1.46 0.71
C ALA A 22 11.58 -2.65 0.05
N PRO A 23 12.72 -2.45 -0.65
CA PRO A 23 13.43 -3.55 -1.31
C PRO A 23 14.02 -4.57 -0.34
N GLU A 24 14.21 -4.19 0.93
CA GLU A 24 14.72 -5.05 2.00
C GLU A 24 13.60 -5.86 2.69
N ALA A 25 12.34 -5.57 2.37
CA ALA A 25 11.23 -6.31 2.93
C ALA A 25 11.21 -7.74 2.37
N PRO A 26 10.99 -8.76 3.21
CA PRO A 26 10.86 -10.15 2.77
C PRO A 26 9.85 -10.33 1.64
N GLU A 27 10.09 -11.29 0.73
CA GLU A 27 9.21 -11.60 -0.39
C GLU A 27 7.79 -11.99 0.06
N ASP A 28 7.65 -12.55 1.27
CA ASP A 28 6.38 -12.95 1.86
C ASP A 28 5.62 -11.82 2.58
N THR A 29 6.18 -10.60 2.62
CA THR A 29 5.62 -9.47 3.37
C THR A 29 4.21 -9.11 2.91
N ILE A 30 3.96 -9.06 1.59
CA ILE A 30 2.62 -8.79 1.07
C ILE A 30 1.61 -9.82 1.58
N ARG A 31 1.99 -11.10 1.64
CA ARG A 31 1.13 -12.16 2.16
C ARG A 31 0.83 -11.99 3.65
N LYS A 32 1.81 -11.56 4.44
CA LYS A 32 1.62 -11.24 5.88
C LYS A 32 0.70 -10.03 6.08
N ILE A 33 0.83 -9.02 5.22
CA ILE A 33 -0.04 -7.84 5.22
C ILE A 33 -1.48 -8.26 4.90
N GLU A 34 -1.69 -9.06 3.87
CA GLU A 34 -3.04 -9.57 3.52
C GLU A 34 -3.69 -10.34 4.67
N GLN A 35 -2.93 -11.19 5.35
CA GLN A 35 -3.40 -11.94 6.52
C GLN A 35 -3.76 -11.02 7.70
N THR A 36 -2.93 -10.01 7.95
CA THR A 36 -3.13 -9.06 9.05
C THR A 36 -4.31 -8.12 8.78
N ALA A 37 -4.46 -7.68 7.52
CA ALA A 37 -5.55 -6.80 7.10
C ALA A 37 -6.88 -7.53 6.93
N GLY A 38 -6.86 -8.86 6.77
CA GLY A 38 -8.04 -9.62 6.35
C GLY A 38 -8.53 -9.26 4.94
N LEU A 39 -7.67 -8.65 4.12
CA LEU A 39 -7.97 -8.15 2.78
C LEU A 39 -6.88 -8.59 1.81
N LYS A 40 -7.27 -9.25 0.72
CA LYS A 40 -6.34 -9.56 -0.37
C LYS A 40 -6.00 -8.28 -1.14
N LEU A 41 -4.75 -8.13 -1.55
CA LEU A 41 -4.30 -6.99 -2.36
C LEU A 41 -5.11 -6.86 -3.66
N GLU A 42 -5.54 -8.00 -4.22
CA GLU A 42 -6.37 -8.03 -5.43
C GLU A 42 -7.82 -7.55 -5.23
N ALA A 43 -8.27 -7.52 -3.98
CA ALA A 43 -9.60 -7.02 -3.60
C ALA A 43 -9.52 -5.60 -2.98
N ALA A 44 -8.34 -4.98 -2.97
CA ALA A 44 -8.15 -3.65 -2.42
C ALA A 44 -8.71 -2.58 -3.36
N THR A 45 -9.69 -1.84 -2.86
CA THR A 45 -10.36 -0.71 -3.51
C THR A 45 -10.09 0.57 -2.70
N PRO A 46 -10.31 1.77 -3.25
CA PRO A 46 -10.11 3.01 -2.49
C PRO A 46 -10.91 3.06 -1.17
N GLU A 47 -12.02 2.33 -1.11
CA GLU A 47 -12.96 2.36 0.02
C GLU A 47 -12.53 1.41 1.16
N ASN A 48 -11.77 0.37 0.85
CA ASN A 48 -11.40 -0.67 1.81
C ASN A 48 -9.87 -0.83 1.99
N VAL A 49 -9.04 -0.01 1.33
CA VAL A 49 -7.57 -0.15 1.38
C VAL A 49 -6.96 0.26 2.72
N GLU A 50 -7.69 1.01 3.54
CA GLU A 50 -7.15 1.61 4.76
C GLU A 50 -6.62 0.58 5.78
N PRO A 51 -7.34 -0.54 6.09
CA PRO A 51 -6.79 -1.64 6.88
C PRO A 51 -5.55 -2.29 6.27
N PHE A 52 -5.45 -2.34 4.93
CA PHE A 52 -4.27 -2.87 4.25
C PHE A 52 -3.05 -1.95 4.44
N LEU A 53 -3.25 -0.64 4.32
CA LEU A 53 -2.18 0.33 4.57
C LEU A 53 -1.71 0.31 6.03
N GLU A 54 -2.63 0.12 6.98
CA GLU A 54 -2.27 0.02 8.40
C GLU A 54 -1.51 -1.29 8.69
N ALA A 55 -1.98 -2.43 8.15
CA ALA A 55 -1.27 -3.70 8.25
C ALA A 55 0.13 -3.63 7.63
N MET A 56 0.26 -2.95 6.49
CA MET A 56 1.54 -2.68 5.84
C MET A 56 2.44 -1.80 6.71
N ARG A 57 1.90 -0.78 7.38
CA ARG A 57 2.65 0.03 8.34
C ARG A 57 3.21 -0.83 9.47
N VAL A 58 2.39 -1.70 10.04
CA VAL A 58 2.81 -2.60 11.13
C VAL A 58 3.87 -3.58 10.65
N GLU A 59 3.67 -4.23 9.50
CA GLU A 59 4.59 -5.26 9.02
C GLU A 59 5.95 -4.68 8.60
N LEU A 60 5.95 -3.58 7.85
CA LEU A 60 7.19 -2.92 7.43
C LEU A 60 7.97 -2.34 8.62
N SER A 61 7.30 -1.95 9.71
CA SER A 61 7.99 -1.46 10.91
C SER A 61 8.87 -2.51 11.61
N LYS A 62 8.69 -3.81 11.27
CA LYS A 62 9.50 -4.90 11.80
C LYS A 62 10.84 -5.04 11.10
N SER A 63 10.94 -4.59 9.85
CA SER A 63 12.14 -4.73 9.00
C SER A 63 12.72 -3.38 8.55
N MET A 64 12.00 -2.27 8.77
CA MET A 64 12.39 -0.94 8.34
C MET A 64 12.27 0.09 9.46
N GLU A 65 13.04 1.17 9.35
CA GLU A 65 12.93 2.32 10.23
C GLU A 65 11.52 2.94 10.18
N ASP A 66 10.97 3.29 11.34
CA ASP A 66 9.58 3.80 11.49
C ASP A 66 9.28 5.00 10.57
N TRP A 67 10.25 5.89 10.35
CA TRP A 67 10.06 7.04 9.46
C TRP A 67 9.86 6.65 7.99
N LYS A 68 10.55 5.61 7.49
CA LYS A 68 10.38 5.10 6.11
C LYS A 68 9.00 4.46 5.96
N THR A 69 8.59 3.71 6.98
CA THR A 69 7.29 3.04 7.02
C THR A 69 6.13 4.04 7.00
N ARG A 70 6.23 5.13 7.76
CA ARG A 70 5.25 6.23 7.72
C ARG A 70 5.26 6.98 6.39
N PHE A 71 6.44 7.18 5.80
CA PHE A 71 6.55 7.83 4.49
C PHE A 71 5.86 6.99 3.40
N VAL A 72 6.19 5.70 3.29
CA VAL A 72 5.63 4.77 2.31
C VAL A 72 4.11 4.68 2.40
N THR A 73 3.60 4.45 3.61
CA THR A 73 2.16 4.33 3.85
C THR A 73 1.42 5.65 3.63
N GLY A 74 2.05 6.79 3.98
CA GLY A 74 1.52 8.12 3.72
C GLY A 74 1.44 8.49 2.23
N VAL A 75 2.48 8.18 1.45
CA VAL A 75 2.48 8.39 -0.01
C VAL A 75 1.41 7.52 -0.67
N LEU A 76 1.30 6.25 -0.28
CA LEU A 76 0.26 5.35 -0.79
C LEU A 76 -1.14 5.87 -0.48
N ARG A 77 -1.38 6.29 0.76
CA ARG A 77 -2.67 6.89 1.15
C ARG A 77 -2.99 8.13 0.29
N GLN A 78 -2.02 8.99 0.01
CA GLN A 78 -2.23 10.18 -0.84
C GLN A 78 -2.49 9.82 -2.30
N MET A 79 -1.78 8.82 -2.85
CA MET A 79 -2.00 8.39 -4.24
C MET A 79 -3.36 7.74 -4.42
N ILE A 80 -3.79 6.91 -3.47
CA ILE A 80 -5.07 6.21 -3.54
C ILE A 80 -6.26 7.16 -3.27
N ASN A 81 -6.10 8.12 -2.35
CA ASN A 81 -7.15 9.08 -2.02
C ASN A 81 -7.22 10.32 -2.94
N LYS A 82 -6.26 10.51 -3.86
CA LYS A 82 -6.37 11.51 -4.92
C LYS A 82 -7.45 11.09 -5.92
N ARG A 83 -8.71 11.33 -5.57
CA ARG A 83 -9.78 11.48 -6.56
C ARG A 83 -9.44 12.70 -7.43
N PRO A 84 -9.59 12.63 -8.77
CA PRO A 84 -9.57 13.83 -9.58
C PRO A 84 -10.63 14.78 -9.01
N ARG A 85 -10.22 15.98 -8.59
CA ARG A 85 -11.18 17.05 -8.34
C ARG A 85 -11.84 17.34 -9.69
N ALA A 86 -13.13 17.03 -9.78
CA ALA A 86 -14.01 17.52 -10.85
C ALA A 86 -14.04 19.05 -10.84
#